data_AF-K2EPG6-F1
#
_entry.id   AF-K2EPG6-F1
#
_cell.length_a   1.000
_cell.length_b   1.000
_cell.length_c   1.000
_cell.angle_alpha   90.00
_cell.angle_beta   90.00
_cell.angle_gamma   90.00
#
_symmetry.space_group_name_H-M   'P 1'
#
loop_
_entity.id
_entity.type
_entity.pdbx_description
1 polymer ?
#
loop_
_entity_poly.entity_id
_entity_poly.type
_entity_poly.pdbx_seq_one_letter_code
_entity_poly.pdbx_strand_id
1 'polypeptide(L)' 'GKIKKKYNIHMTPYERLKSLKDSHLYLREGITFEILDKIAYAESDIEAGEKMRIEKKNIFKS' A
#
# COMPACT_ATOMS: atom_id res chain seq x y z
N GLY A 1 11.95 6.02 -24.01
CA GLY A 1 10.57 6.24 -23.53
C GLY A 1 10.34 5.47 -22.24
N LYS A 2 9.60 6.01 -21.27
CA LYS A 2 9.29 5.30 -20.02
C LYS A 2 8.17 4.29 -20.27
N ILE A 3 8.46 3.00 -20.08
CA ILE A 3 7.45 1.94 -20.14
C ILE A 3 6.67 1.98 -18.83
N LYS A 4 5.38 2.35 -18.90
CA LYS A 4 4.47 2.25 -17.75
C LYS A 4 3.80 0.88 -17.75
N LYS A 5 3.96 0.13 -16.66
CA LYS A 5 3.19 -1.11 -16.45
C LYS A 5 1.73 -0.72 -16.17
N LYS A 6 0.82 -1.15 -17.04
CA LYS A 6 -0.62 -0.98 -16.86
C LYS A 6 -1.16 -2.20 -16.11
N TYR A 7 -1.63 -1.98 -14.90
CA TYR A 7 -2.27 -3.02 -14.11
C TYR A 7 -3.80 -2.88 -14.28
N ASN A 8 -4.47 -3.92 -14.78
CA ASN A 8 -5.93 -3.96 -14.93
C ASN A 8 -6.66 -4.33 -13.62
N ILE A 9 -5.91 -4.61 -12.57
CA ILE A 9 -6.40 -4.96 -11.24
C ILE A 9 -6.40 -3.71 -10.38
N HIS A 10 -7.58 -3.36 -9.87
CA HIS A 10 -7.78 -2.24 -8.94
C HIS A 10 -7.48 -2.63 -7.48
N MET A 11 -7.20 -3.90 -7.22
CA MET A 11 -6.81 -4.38 -5.90
C MET A 11 -5.35 -4.02 -5.63
N THR A 12 -5.09 -3.56 -4.41
CA THR A 12 -3.72 -3.44 -3.91
C THR A 12 -3.04 -4.81 -3.90
N PRO A 13 -1.69 -4.86 -4.00
CA PRO A 13 -0.96 -6.12 -3.89
C PRO A 13 -1.31 -6.92 -2.63
N TYR A 14 -1.63 -6.23 -1.54
CA TYR A 14 -2.08 -6.84 -0.28
C TYR A 14 -3.46 -7.50 -0.40
N GLU A 15 -4.44 -6.80 -0.96
CA GLU A 15 -5.78 -7.38 -1.18
C GLU A 15 -5.73 -8.57 -2.15
N ARG A 16 -4.86 -8.51 -3.17
CA ARG A 16 -4.63 -9.63 -4.07
C ARG A 16 -4.04 -10.84 -3.34
N LEU A 17 -3.09 -10.60 -2.42
CA LEU A 17 -2.54 -11.65 -1.58
C LEU A 17 -3.64 -12.27 -0.70
N LYS A 18 -4.51 -11.46 -0.09
CA LYS A 18 -5.63 -11.92 0.76
C LYS A 18 -6.69 -12.72 -0.01
N SER A 19 -6.86 -12.45 -1.30
CA SER A 19 -7.81 -13.16 -2.19
C SER A 19 -7.34 -14.57 -2.58
N LEU A 20 -6.05 -14.91 -2.39
CA LEU A 20 -5.54 -16.24 -2.69
C LEU A 20 -5.96 -17.24 -1.60
N LYS A 21 -6.45 -18.43 -2.00
CA LYS A 21 -6.78 -19.52 -1.06
C LYS A 21 -5.58 -19.98 -0.23
N ASP A 22 -4.38 -19.89 -0.79
CA ASP A 22 -3.11 -20.32 -0.20
C ASP A 22 -2.28 -19.16 0.36
N SER A 23 -2.93 -18.02 0.63
CA SER A 23 -2.26 -16.78 1.04
C SER A 23 -1.38 -16.93 2.28
N HIS A 24 -1.75 -17.83 3.19
CA HIS A 24 -0.98 -18.19 4.38
C HIS A 24 0.40 -18.83 4.08
N LEU A 25 0.55 -19.52 2.95
CA LEU A 25 1.82 -20.16 2.56
C LEU A 25 2.87 -19.16 2.07
N TYR A 26 2.44 -17.96 1.71
CA TYR A 26 3.32 -16.87 1.26
C TYR A 26 3.73 -15.93 2.39
N LEU A 27 3.18 -16.13 3.59
CA LEU A 27 3.56 -15.36 4.77
C LEU A 27 4.82 -15.95 5.41
N ARG A 28 5.68 -15.07 5.91
CA ARG A 28 6.83 -15.48 6.72
C ARG A 28 6.34 -16.02 8.06
N GLU A 29 7.02 -17.04 8.59
CA GLU A 29 6.75 -17.55 9.94
C GLU A 29 6.78 -16.41 10.97
N GLY A 30 5.70 -16.27 11.74
CA GLY A 30 5.52 -15.20 12.73
C GLY A 30 4.81 -13.93 12.23
N ILE A 31 4.47 -13.83 10.94
CA ILE A 31 3.65 -12.75 10.40
C ILE A 31 2.20 -13.21 10.26
N THR A 32 1.26 -12.50 10.90
CA THR A 32 -0.18 -12.75 10.79
C THR A 32 -0.88 -11.70 9.93
N PHE A 33 -2.00 -12.08 9.31
CA PHE A 33 -2.84 -11.15 8.55
C PHE A 33 -3.30 -9.96 9.39
N GLU A 34 -3.46 -10.09 10.71
CA GLU A 34 -3.82 -8.96 11.57
C GLU A 34 -2.73 -7.89 11.64
N ILE A 35 -1.46 -8.29 11.62
CA ILE A 35 -0.33 -7.35 11.58
C ILE A 35 -0.28 -6.66 10.22
N LEU A 36 -0.49 -7.42 9.14
CA LEU A 36 -0.57 -6.83 7.79
C LEU A 36 -1.78 -5.91 7.62
N ASP A 37 -2.97 -6.29 8.13
CA ASP A 37 -4.16 -5.44 8.11
C ASP A 37 -3.86 -4.15 8.88
N LYS A 38 -3.26 -4.23 10.08
CA LYS A 38 -2.85 -3.04 10.83
C LYS A 38 -1.91 -2.15 10.03
N ILE A 39 -0.92 -2.70 9.33
CA ILE A 39 0.01 -1.92 8.50
C ILE A 39 -0.71 -1.32 7.27
N ALA A 40 -1.56 -2.11 6.59
CA ALA A 40 -2.29 -1.69 5.41
C ALA A 40 -3.31 -0.59 5.72
N TYR A 41 -3.91 -0.61 6.91
CA TYR A 41 -4.86 0.40 7.38
C TYR A 41 -4.21 1.49 8.25
N ALA A 42 -2.95 1.35 8.67
CA ALA A 42 -2.25 2.33 9.52
C ALA A 42 -1.94 3.63 8.79
N GLU A 43 -1.57 3.55 7.51
CA GLU A 43 -1.52 4.73 6.65
C GLU A 43 -2.61 4.60 5.60
N SER A 44 -3.77 5.19 5.90
CA SER A 44 -4.76 5.45 4.86
C SER A 44 -4.09 6.34 3.80
N ASP A 45 -4.20 6.00 2.51
CA ASP A 45 -3.69 6.78 1.38
C ASP A 45 -4.02 8.29 1.49
N ILE A 46 -5.07 8.63 2.24
CA ILE A 46 -5.51 9.98 2.59
C ILE A 46 -4.44 10.72 3.40
N GLU A 47 -3.93 10.15 4.50
CA GLU A 47 -2.95 10.81 5.37
C GLU A 47 -1.60 10.97 4.67
N ALA A 48 -1.15 9.95 3.93
CA ALA A 48 0.07 10.02 3.13
C ALA A 48 -0.03 11.09 2.03
N GLY A 49 -1.17 11.17 1.34
CA GLY A 49 -1.46 12.19 0.35
C GLY A 49 -1.50 13.60 0.96
N GLU A 50 -2.07 13.73 2.16
CA GLU A 50 -2.17 15.01 2.86
C GLU A 50 -0.79 15.49 3.33
N LYS A 51 0.02 14.60 3.90
CA LYS A 51 1.40 14.86 4.31
C LYS A 51 2.28 15.27 3.13
N MET A 52 2.16 14.58 1.99
CA MET A 52 2.87 14.96 0.77
C MET A 52 2.45 16.34 0.25
N ARG A 53 1.15 16.67 0.33
CA ARG A 53 0.64 17.99 -0.10
C ARG A 53 1.13 19.12 0.82
N ILE A 54 1.15 18.88 2.13
CA ILE A 54 1.66 19.83 3.12
C ILE A 54 3.14 20.08 2.88
N GLU A 55 3.94 19.01 2.75
CA GLU A 55 5.38 19.15 2.57
C GLU A 55 5.73 19.79 1.23
N LYS A 56 4.99 19.46 0.17
CA LYS A 56 5.11 20.16 -1.12
C LYS A 56 4.84 21.66 -0.96
N LYS A 57 3.80 22.07 -0.24
CA LYS A 57 3.54 23.50 0.00
C LYS A 57 4.66 24.19 0.76
N ASN A 58 5.31 23.49 1.70
CA ASN A 58 6.44 24.03 2.44
C ASN A 58 7.67 24.23 1.53
N ILE A 59 8.00 23.22 0.71
CA ILE A 59 9.13 23.28 -0.23
C ILE A 59 8.96 24.40 -1.27
N PHE A 60 7.74 24.64 -1.75
CA PHE A 60 7.45 25.68 -2.76
C PHE A 60 7.10 27.06 -2.17
N LYS A 61 7.11 27.21 -0.83
CA LYS A 61 6.95 28.51 -0.15
C LYS A 61 8.29 29.15 0.25
N SER A 62 9.40 28.44 0.09
CA SER A 62 10.77 28.95 0.27
C SER A 62 11.36 29.49 -1.03
#